data_AF-A0A814HX32-F1
#
_entry.id   AF-A0A814HX32-F1
#
_cell.length_a   1.000
_cell.length_b   1.000
_cell.length_c   1.000
_cell.angle_alpha   90.00
_cell.angle_beta   90.00
_cell.angle_gamma   90.00
#
_symmetry.space_group_name_H-M   'P 1'
#
loop_
_entity.id
_entity.type
_entity.pdbx_description
1 polymer ?
#
loop_
_entity_poly.entity_id
_entity_poly.type
_entity_poly.pdbx_seq_one_letter_code
_entity_poly.pdbx_strand_id
1 'polypeptide(L)'
;MKIRIITRTGLGQEYDFDVDPSSIIGELKKRAGEKAGYSDPDMLWLVFDREILYDEATLEDYDIQADSTLELVDHTPRYRSLGGLIGLKFVNVSDNQALKRTAWSKTAPRWRRTRHGLSLEGLCKNKKCEVYNSTVIMPVGYKKIDMLDDDSLEKIIKCPVCKEYVAPITCGFNNCWWRYDGVQSCKDRPSKRCSSDWREADDAYHRFNEYQGETVSWKKLTLEAVKTPTNVQTVQTAFRPPAVDVAATPPKNDRYSSGNEETEIERFAQPDKHWCPWKSGSCSNTLKIKGQGTVEIMQRKSVPFELQLSNKKDAYDRNAYSIILLVNQNEVKLSTSTGQSYTSTNTIYTLQPEGEYWHRYWISLFSGARNVKYGIGEVRSFFSVFDIELPENESQLMKEIYYLHFKVDNNDQMLTELKNLKEDFRIFIGTSPILHELALFVIPQEKYTLEHATCHTAISELKLERPLRHLYYSVINFKINTDEFPDLTDVIARSIKNPKDWCYKKLKEKAERFGKPNPKATYLRLTVGERKGDAPGHNYVVEV
;
A
#
# COMPACT_ATOMS: atom_id res chain seq x y z
N MET A 1 41.27 -22.93 -6.08
CA MET A 1 40.81 -23.45 -4.79
C MET A 1 39.77 -24.55 -5.00
N LYS A 2 39.71 -25.53 -4.09
CA LYS A 2 38.68 -26.56 -4.11
C LYS A 2 37.49 -26.12 -3.27
N ILE A 3 36.30 -26.33 -3.79
CA ILE A 3 35.05 -26.13 -3.06
C ILE A 3 34.16 -27.35 -3.25
N ARG A 4 33.26 -27.57 -2.29
CA ARG A 4 32.27 -28.65 -2.36
C ARG A 4 30.89 -28.08 -2.60
N ILE A 5 30.14 -28.67 -3.53
CA ILE A 5 28.75 -28.32 -3.79
C ILE A 5 27.88 -29.54 -3.50
N ILE A 6 26.92 -29.39 -2.59
CA ILE A 6 26.00 -30.46 -2.19
C ILE A 6 24.63 -30.17 -2.79
N THR A 7 24.08 -31.15 -3.51
CA THR A 7 22.71 -31.05 -4.04
C THR A 7 21.71 -31.33 -2.95
N ARG A 8 20.71 -30.46 -2.83
CA ARG A 8 19.61 -30.65 -1.87
C ARG A 8 18.44 -31.43 -2.47
N THR A 9 18.75 -32.50 -3.21
CA THR A 9 17.74 -33.51 -3.61
C THR A 9 17.66 -34.59 -2.54
N GLY A 10 16.63 -35.45 -2.59
CA GLY A 10 16.41 -36.50 -1.58
C GLY A 10 17.53 -37.51 -1.37
N LEU A 11 18.66 -37.41 -2.10
CA LEU A 11 19.85 -38.26 -1.97
C LEU A 11 21.14 -37.49 -1.59
N GLY A 12 21.11 -36.16 -1.44
CA GLY A 12 22.23 -35.39 -0.87
C GLY A 12 23.59 -35.58 -1.56
N GLN A 13 23.64 -35.58 -2.90
CA GLN A 13 24.88 -35.88 -3.64
C GLN A 13 25.88 -34.73 -3.54
N GLU A 14 27.14 -35.04 -3.23
CA GLU A 14 28.24 -34.08 -3.11
C GLU A 14 29.13 -34.07 -4.37
N TYR A 15 29.55 -32.89 -4.79
CA TYR A 15 30.38 -32.67 -5.97
C TYR A 15 31.54 -31.73 -5.65
N ASP A 16 32.77 -32.16 -5.88
CA ASP A 16 33.93 -31.29 -5.76
C ASP A 16 34.18 -30.50 -7.07
N PHE A 17 34.55 -29.23 -6.93
CA PHE A 17 34.90 -28.31 -8.01
C PHE A 17 36.23 -27.61 -7.73
N ASP A 18 37.12 -27.59 -8.73
CA ASP A 18 38.27 -26.70 -8.78
C ASP A 18 37.85 -25.38 -9.45
N VAL A 19 37.97 -24.28 -8.70
CA VAL A 19 37.53 -22.92 -9.09
C VAL A 19 38.58 -21.87 -8.70
N ASP A 20 38.55 -20.71 -9.33
CA ASP A 20 39.34 -19.53 -8.93
C ASP A 20 38.49 -18.60 -8.04
N PRO A 21 39.04 -17.87 -7.04
CA PRO A 21 38.28 -16.86 -6.29
C PRO A 21 37.52 -15.85 -7.18
N SER A 22 38.07 -15.50 -8.34
CA SER A 22 37.43 -14.62 -9.33
C SER A 22 36.34 -15.30 -10.18
N SER A 23 36.05 -16.59 -9.96
CA SER A 23 35.04 -17.31 -10.74
C SER A 23 33.64 -16.73 -10.50
N ILE A 24 32.91 -16.53 -11.59
CA ILE A 24 31.55 -15.98 -11.57
C ILE A 24 30.56 -17.05 -11.09
N ILE A 25 29.69 -16.67 -10.15
CA ILE A 25 28.68 -17.54 -9.54
C ILE A 25 27.74 -18.15 -10.59
N GLY A 26 27.30 -17.38 -11.59
CA GLY A 26 26.41 -17.86 -12.66
C GLY A 26 27.03 -19.00 -13.48
N GLU A 27 28.34 -18.93 -13.76
CA GLU A 27 29.06 -19.99 -14.49
C GLU A 27 29.23 -21.25 -13.63
N LEU A 28 29.57 -21.06 -12.35
CA LEU A 28 29.67 -22.16 -11.39
C LEU A 28 28.34 -22.87 -11.20
N LYS A 29 27.25 -22.11 -11.08
CA LYS A 29 25.87 -22.61 -10.96
C LYS A 29 25.48 -23.46 -12.15
N LYS A 30 25.77 -23.00 -13.36
CA LYS A 30 25.52 -23.74 -14.59
C LYS A 30 26.30 -25.07 -14.62
N ARG A 31 27.61 -25.03 -14.35
CA ARG A 31 28.47 -26.23 -14.29
C ARG A 31 27.99 -27.23 -13.23
N ALA A 32 27.56 -26.74 -12.08
CA ALA A 32 27.03 -27.56 -11.00
C ALA A 32 25.68 -28.19 -11.38
N GLY A 33 24.80 -27.43 -12.02
CA GLY A 33 23.52 -27.90 -12.55
C GLY A 33 23.66 -29.02 -13.56
N GLU A 34 24.54 -28.84 -14.55
CA GLU A 34 24.85 -29.85 -15.58
C GLU A 34 25.36 -31.15 -14.96
N LYS A 35 26.28 -31.05 -13.98
CA LYS A 35 26.86 -32.22 -13.30
C LYS A 35 25.84 -32.97 -12.45
N ALA A 36 24.86 -32.25 -11.88
CA ALA A 36 23.76 -32.80 -11.09
C ALA A 36 22.54 -33.23 -11.93
N GLY A 37 22.60 -33.11 -13.26
CA GLY A 37 21.53 -33.57 -14.16
C GLY A 37 20.34 -32.61 -14.32
N TYR A 38 20.49 -31.34 -13.94
CA TYR A 38 19.46 -30.32 -14.14
C TYR A 38 19.54 -29.70 -15.54
N SER A 39 18.40 -29.65 -16.23
CA SER A 39 18.32 -29.16 -17.61
C SER A 39 18.15 -27.65 -17.75
N ASP A 40 17.81 -26.94 -16.67
CA ASP A 40 17.53 -25.49 -16.67
C ASP A 40 18.32 -24.81 -15.54
N PRO A 41 19.41 -24.08 -15.84
CA PRO A 41 20.24 -23.38 -14.84
C PRO A 41 19.54 -22.18 -14.20
N ASP A 42 18.60 -21.55 -14.90
CA ASP A 42 17.77 -20.49 -14.33
C ASP A 42 16.91 -21.08 -13.20
N MET A 43 16.60 -22.38 -13.32
CA MET A 43 16.09 -23.36 -12.33
C MET A 43 16.76 -23.37 -10.95
N LEU A 44 18.00 -22.90 -10.86
CA LEU A 44 18.87 -23.24 -9.73
C LEU A 44 19.27 -22.01 -8.93
N TRP A 45 19.60 -22.25 -7.66
CA TRP A 45 20.27 -21.31 -6.78
C TRP A 45 21.50 -21.98 -6.16
N LEU A 46 22.59 -21.24 -6.09
CA LEU A 46 23.70 -21.55 -5.19
C LEU A 46 23.47 -20.79 -3.89
N VAL A 47 23.64 -21.50 -2.77
CA VAL A 47 23.47 -20.95 -1.43
C VAL A 47 24.75 -21.16 -0.63
N PHE A 48 25.23 -20.10 0.03
CA PHE A 48 26.37 -20.14 0.95
C PHE A 48 26.00 -19.32 2.19
N ASP A 49 26.32 -19.83 3.38
CA ASP A 49 25.94 -19.25 4.69
C ASP A 49 24.51 -18.68 4.74
N ARG A 50 23.54 -19.44 4.21
CA ARG A 50 22.11 -19.08 4.17
C ARG A 50 21.73 -17.93 3.22
N GLU A 51 22.65 -17.45 2.41
CA GLU A 51 22.40 -16.43 1.40
C GLU A 51 22.38 -17.03 -0.01
N ILE A 52 21.48 -16.52 -0.87
CA ILE A 52 21.47 -16.86 -2.29
C ILE A 52 22.55 -16.05 -2.98
N LEU A 53 23.42 -16.72 -3.71
CA LEU A 53 24.48 -16.08 -4.44
C LEU A 53 23.94 -15.49 -5.75
N TYR A 54 24.32 -14.24 -6.04
CA TYR A 54 23.91 -13.57 -7.27
C TYR A 54 24.78 -14.01 -8.44
N ASP A 55 24.13 -14.28 -9.58
CA ASP A 55 24.79 -14.83 -10.77
C ASP A 55 25.94 -13.97 -11.32
N GLU A 56 25.89 -12.65 -11.10
CA GLU A 56 26.89 -11.68 -11.58
C GLU A 56 28.04 -11.43 -10.59
N ALA A 57 27.99 -12.02 -9.40
CA ALA A 57 29.04 -11.91 -8.38
C ALA A 57 30.13 -12.97 -8.58
N THR A 58 31.27 -12.77 -7.92
CA THR A 58 32.39 -13.72 -7.83
C THR A 58 32.36 -14.50 -6.52
N LEU A 59 33.19 -15.55 -6.38
CA LEU A 59 33.33 -16.28 -5.11
C LEU A 59 34.00 -15.40 -4.03
N GLU A 60 34.93 -14.54 -4.44
CA GLU A 60 35.61 -13.58 -3.56
C GLU A 60 34.63 -12.54 -2.97
N ASP A 61 33.61 -12.11 -3.72
CA ASP A 61 32.58 -11.18 -3.22
C ASP A 61 31.79 -11.72 -2.01
N TYR A 62 31.82 -13.03 -1.78
CA TYR A 62 31.13 -13.72 -0.68
C TYR A 62 32.11 -14.33 0.35
N ASP A 63 33.39 -13.98 0.29
CA ASP A 63 34.44 -14.55 1.14
C ASP A 63 34.49 -16.10 1.10
N ILE A 64 34.14 -16.71 -0.04
CA ILE A 64 34.13 -18.17 -0.17
C ILE A 64 35.58 -18.65 -0.32
N GLN A 65 36.06 -19.37 0.69
CA GLN A 65 37.44 -19.89 0.75
C GLN A 65 37.54 -21.34 0.26
N ALA A 66 38.78 -21.83 0.15
CA ALA A 66 39.04 -23.25 -0.06
C ALA A 66 38.32 -24.10 0.99
N ASP A 67 37.83 -25.27 0.57
CA ASP A 67 37.08 -26.24 1.37
C ASP A 67 35.70 -25.76 1.86
N SER A 68 35.24 -24.60 1.38
CA SER A 68 33.87 -24.14 1.59
C SER A 68 32.85 -25.08 0.97
N THR A 69 31.73 -25.25 1.67
CA THR A 69 30.61 -26.07 1.21
C THR A 69 29.43 -25.19 0.82
N LEU A 70 29.00 -25.29 -0.43
CA LEU A 70 27.85 -24.60 -1.00
C LEU A 70 26.71 -25.59 -1.22
N GLU A 71 25.48 -25.09 -1.21
CA GLU A 71 24.30 -25.89 -1.55
C GLU A 71 23.78 -25.51 -2.94
N LEU A 72 23.57 -26.51 -3.81
CA LEU A 72 22.88 -26.34 -5.09
C LEU A 72 21.42 -26.75 -4.93
N VAL A 73 20.53 -25.79 -5.12
CA VAL A 73 19.10 -25.92 -4.87
C VAL A 73 18.31 -25.71 -6.14
N ASP A 74 17.44 -26.65 -6.48
CA ASP A 74 16.49 -26.54 -7.58
C ASP A 74 15.19 -25.87 -7.10
N HIS A 75 14.75 -24.84 -7.79
CA HIS A 75 13.51 -24.11 -7.52
C HIS A 75 12.34 -24.53 -8.42
N THR A 76 12.49 -25.63 -9.18
CA THR A 76 11.36 -26.22 -9.90
C THR A 76 10.18 -26.47 -8.97
N PRO A 77 8.93 -26.47 -9.48
CA PRO A 77 7.72 -26.59 -8.67
C PRO A 77 7.58 -27.90 -7.89
N ARG A 78 8.53 -28.83 -7.99
CA ARG A 78 8.53 -30.15 -7.33
C ARG A 78 9.54 -30.28 -6.19
N TYR A 79 10.38 -29.27 -5.94
CA TYR A 79 11.33 -29.27 -4.83
C TYR A 79 11.27 -27.91 -4.14
N ARG A 80 10.47 -27.84 -3.08
CA ARG A 80 10.31 -26.64 -2.25
C ARG A 80 10.78 -26.81 -0.81
N SER A 81 11.77 -27.67 -0.57
CA SER A 81 12.47 -27.80 0.72
C SER A 81 13.34 -26.58 1.11
N LEU A 82 12.90 -25.37 0.77
CA LEU A 82 13.45 -24.07 1.14
C LEU A 82 12.58 -23.33 2.18
N GLY A 83 11.58 -24.02 2.76
CA GLY A 83 10.84 -23.58 3.95
C GLY A 83 11.71 -23.31 5.19
N GLY A 84 13.02 -23.59 5.16
CA GLY A 84 13.94 -23.31 6.27
C GLY A 84 14.83 -22.07 6.12
N LEU A 85 15.15 -21.62 4.91
CA LEU A 85 16.26 -20.66 4.70
C LEU A 85 15.88 -19.33 4.04
N ILE A 86 14.92 -19.31 3.11
CA ILE A 86 14.57 -18.09 2.34
C ILE A 86 13.20 -17.50 2.75
N GLY A 87 12.40 -18.27 3.49
CA GLY A 87 11.04 -17.91 3.86
C GLY A 87 10.06 -18.00 2.68
N LEU A 88 8.81 -18.34 2.98
CA LEU A 88 7.72 -18.44 2.03
C LEU A 88 7.31 -17.03 1.53
N LYS A 89 7.45 -16.75 0.23
CA LYS A 89 6.84 -15.54 -0.38
C LYS A 89 5.34 -15.77 -0.56
N PHE A 90 4.53 -15.05 0.21
CA PHE A 90 3.08 -15.18 0.22
C PHE A 90 2.43 -13.84 0.57
N VAL A 91 1.16 -13.65 0.23
CA VAL A 91 0.41 -12.43 0.56
C VAL A 91 0.58 -12.07 2.05
N ASN A 92 0.66 -10.77 2.34
CA ASN A 92 0.72 -10.30 3.71
C ASN A 92 -0.64 -10.47 4.41
N VAL A 93 -0.87 -11.65 5.01
CA VAL A 93 -2.12 -11.94 5.77
C VAL A 93 -2.27 -11.10 7.03
N SER A 94 -1.22 -10.38 7.46
CA SER A 94 -1.32 -9.42 8.57
C SER A 94 -1.83 -8.05 8.15
N ASP A 95 -1.88 -7.77 6.84
CA ASP A 95 -2.50 -6.57 6.31
C ASP A 95 -4.01 -6.78 6.16
N ASN A 96 -4.78 -6.24 7.11
CA ASN A 96 -6.23 -6.33 7.10
C ASN A 96 -6.86 -5.58 5.91
N GLN A 97 -6.18 -4.60 5.30
CA GLN A 97 -6.69 -3.85 4.15
C GLN A 97 -6.68 -4.70 2.86
N ALA A 98 -5.78 -5.69 2.81
CA ALA A 98 -5.69 -6.65 1.73
C ALA A 98 -6.84 -7.68 1.74
N LEU A 99 -7.53 -7.88 2.88
CA LEU A 99 -8.67 -8.79 2.97
C LEU A 99 -9.90 -8.17 2.29
N LYS A 100 -10.41 -8.83 1.24
CA LYS A 100 -11.61 -8.42 0.50
C LYS A 100 -12.70 -9.48 0.61
N ARG A 101 -13.90 -9.06 0.98
CA ARG A 101 -15.10 -9.90 0.96
C ARG A 101 -15.72 -9.86 -0.44
N THR A 102 -15.85 -11.02 -1.09
CA THR A 102 -16.41 -11.15 -2.44
C THR A 102 -17.68 -11.99 -2.41
N ALA A 103 -18.76 -11.49 -3.01
CA ALA A 103 -20.02 -12.24 -3.11
C ALA A 103 -19.89 -13.46 -4.05
N TRP A 104 -20.69 -14.50 -3.80
CA TRP A 104 -20.69 -15.72 -4.60
C TRP A 104 -21.15 -15.47 -6.04
N SER A 105 -20.48 -16.13 -6.99
CA SER A 105 -20.90 -16.15 -8.39
C SER A 105 -21.65 -17.46 -8.72
N LYS A 106 -22.81 -17.33 -9.38
CA LYS A 106 -23.58 -18.47 -9.89
C LYS A 106 -22.96 -19.13 -11.13
N THR A 107 -22.02 -18.45 -11.78
CA THR A 107 -21.40 -18.87 -13.05
C THR A 107 -19.91 -19.21 -12.91
N ALA A 108 -19.42 -19.40 -11.68
CA ALA A 108 -18.01 -19.67 -11.44
C ALA A 108 -17.52 -20.97 -12.13
N PRO A 109 -16.40 -20.92 -12.86
CA PRO A 109 -15.85 -22.10 -13.52
C PRO A 109 -15.37 -23.14 -12.50
N ARG A 110 -15.29 -24.41 -12.90
CA ARG A 110 -15.02 -25.53 -11.98
C ARG A 110 -13.73 -25.40 -11.17
N TRP A 111 -12.70 -24.74 -11.73
CA TRP A 111 -11.41 -24.49 -11.07
C TRP A 111 -11.40 -23.28 -10.13
N ARG A 112 -12.52 -22.54 -10.02
CA ARG A 112 -12.74 -21.43 -9.09
C ARG A 112 -13.83 -21.75 -8.04
N ARG A 113 -14.23 -23.01 -7.92
CA ARG A 113 -15.19 -23.46 -6.90
C ARG A 113 -14.45 -23.78 -5.60
N THR A 114 -15.10 -23.54 -4.47
CA THR A 114 -14.56 -23.87 -3.15
C THR A 114 -15.59 -24.55 -2.24
N ARG A 115 -15.15 -25.03 -1.07
CA ARG A 115 -15.95 -25.57 0.03
C ARG A 115 -15.71 -24.74 1.28
N HIS A 116 -16.58 -24.87 2.28
CA HIS A 116 -16.46 -24.12 3.54
C HIS A 116 -15.11 -24.37 4.22
N GLY A 117 -14.54 -23.31 4.80
CA GLY A 117 -13.23 -23.31 5.44
C GLY A 117 -12.17 -22.53 4.66
N LEU A 118 -10.91 -22.94 4.84
CA LEU A 118 -9.76 -22.35 4.18
C LEU A 118 -9.65 -22.78 2.73
N SER A 119 -9.25 -21.86 1.87
CA SER A 119 -8.93 -22.06 0.46
C SER A 119 -7.60 -21.42 0.13
N LEU A 120 -6.79 -22.05 -0.72
CA LEU A 120 -5.57 -21.47 -1.26
C LEU A 120 -5.75 -21.18 -2.74
N GLU A 121 -5.04 -20.18 -3.26
CA GLU A 121 -5.09 -19.82 -4.67
C GLU A 121 -3.69 -19.75 -5.28
N GLY A 122 -3.60 -20.08 -6.56
CA GLY A 122 -2.34 -20.06 -7.30
C GLY A 122 -2.54 -20.20 -8.81
N LEU A 123 -1.49 -19.93 -9.57
CA LEU A 123 -1.52 -20.04 -11.04
C LEU A 123 -1.14 -21.46 -11.48
N CYS A 124 -1.99 -22.08 -12.32
CA CYS A 124 -1.64 -23.38 -12.90
C CYS A 124 -0.56 -23.23 -13.99
N LYS A 125 0.63 -23.79 -13.77
CA LYS A 125 1.75 -23.71 -14.72
C LYS A 125 1.91 -24.95 -15.63
N ASN A 126 1.03 -25.94 -15.51
CA ASN A 126 1.08 -27.11 -16.38
C ASN A 126 0.60 -26.74 -17.79
N LYS A 127 1.53 -26.67 -18.77
CA LYS A 127 1.25 -26.34 -20.18
C LYS A 127 0.23 -27.27 -20.85
N LYS A 128 0.06 -28.50 -20.35
CA LYS A 128 -0.92 -29.48 -20.87
C LYS A 128 -2.30 -29.35 -20.23
N CYS A 129 -2.48 -28.44 -19.27
CA CYS A 129 -3.73 -28.24 -18.56
C CYS A 129 -4.63 -27.23 -19.27
N GLU A 130 -5.94 -27.48 -19.31
CA GLU A 130 -6.92 -26.56 -19.91
C GLU A 130 -6.93 -25.17 -19.25
N VAL A 131 -6.49 -25.09 -17.98
CA VAL A 131 -6.43 -23.86 -17.19
C VAL A 131 -5.01 -23.32 -17.06
N TYR A 132 -4.14 -23.61 -18.03
CA TYR A 132 -2.78 -23.09 -18.06
C TYR A 132 -2.77 -21.56 -17.91
N ASN A 133 -1.89 -21.07 -17.06
CA ASN A 133 -1.71 -19.67 -16.69
C ASN A 133 -2.96 -18.97 -16.12
N SER A 134 -3.94 -19.74 -15.63
CA SER A 134 -5.13 -19.24 -14.96
C SER A 134 -5.07 -19.49 -13.45
N THR A 135 -5.67 -18.59 -12.66
CA THR A 135 -5.76 -18.75 -11.20
C THR A 135 -6.78 -19.82 -10.84
N VAL A 136 -6.37 -20.79 -10.03
CA VAL A 136 -7.21 -21.87 -9.53
C VAL A 136 -7.37 -21.77 -8.02
N ILE A 137 -8.52 -22.20 -7.50
CA ILE A 137 -8.77 -22.37 -6.07
C ILE A 137 -8.53 -23.83 -5.68
N MET A 138 -7.77 -24.01 -4.60
CA MET A 138 -7.42 -25.28 -3.96
C MET A 138 -8.13 -25.34 -2.59
N PRO A 139 -9.28 -26.02 -2.49
CA PRO A 139 -10.08 -26.00 -1.27
C PRO A 139 -9.45 -26.86 -0.17
N VAL A 140 -9.06 -26.24 0.94
CA VAL A 140 -8.43 -26.93 2.08
C VAL A 140 -9.50 -27.40 3.07
N GLY A 141 -10.45 -26.54 3.44
CA GLY A 141 -11.51 -26.83 4.41
C GLY A 141 -11.16 -26.43 5.85
N TYR A 142 -11.81 -27.05 6.83
CA TYR A 142 -11.56 -26.81 8.26
C TYR A 142 -10.29 -27.53 8.71
N LYS A 143 -9.14 -26.90 8.50
CA LYS A 143 -7.83 -27.47 8.84
C LYS A 143 -6.87 -26.39 9.33
N LYS A 144 -5.95 -26.79 10.20
CA LYS A 144 -4.72 -26.06 10.50
C LYS A 144 -3.63 -26.52 9.53
N ILE A 145 -3.05 -25.59 8.78
CA ILE A 145 -1.95 -25.86 7.87
C ILE A 145 -0.76 -24.99 8.22
N ASP A 146 0.41 -25.60 8.31
CA ASP A 146 1.67 -24.87 8.26
C ASP A 146 2.04 -24.69 6.78
N MET A 147 2.22 -23.44 6.38
CA MET A 147 2.52 -23.06 5.00
C MET A 147 3.98 -23.34 4.62
N LEU A 148 4.80 -23.83 5.55
CA LEU A 148 6.18 -24.27 5.32
C LEU A 148 6.38 -25.79 5.53
N ASP A 149 5.32 -26.54 5.86
CA ASP A 149 5.34 -28.02 5.93
C ASP A 149 5.02 -28.64 4.56
N ASP A 150 6.06 -28.85 3.76
CA ASP A 150 5.97 -29.27 2.35
C ASP A 150 5.24 -30.62 2.18
N ASP A 151 5.52 -31.60 3.04
CA ASP A 151 4.95 -32.97 2.96
C ASP A 151 3.42 -32.97 3.14
N SER A 152 2.92 -32.06 3.98
CA SER A 152 1.51 -31.87 4.24
C SER A 152 0.83 -31.05 3.12
N LEU A 153 1.52 -30.06 2.58
CA LEU A 153 0.98 -29.16 1.56
C LEU A 153 0.86 -29.85 0.20
N GLU A 154 1.89 -30.56 -0.29
CA GLU A 154 1.87 -31.17 -1.63
C GLU A 154 0.68 -32.10 -1.88
N LYS A 155 0.17 -32.73 -0.82
CA LYS A 155 -1.02 -33.59 -0.89
C LYS A 155 -2.32 -32.80 -1.09
N ILE A 156 -2.33 -31.52 -0.75
CA ILE A 156 -3.49 -30.63 -0.68
C ILE A 156 -3.49 -29.60 -1.82
N ILE A 157 -2.35 -28.97 -2.14
CA ILE A 157 -2.25 -27.87 -3.11
C ILE A 157 -2.07 -28.37 -4.56
N LYS A 158 -3.14 -28.95 -5.09
CA LYS A 158 -3.19 -29.48 -6.46
C LYS A 158 -4.20 -28.72 -7.30
N CYS A 159 -3.86 -28.51 -8.57
CA CYS A 159 -4.80 -27.98 -9.55
C CYS A 159 -6.07 -28.86 -9.58
N PRO A 160 -7.27 -28.30 -9.44
CA PRO A 160 -8.50 -29.09 -9.44
C PRO A 160 -8.74 -29.81 -10.78
N VAL A 161 -8.12 -29.31 -11.87
CA VAL A 161 -8.22 -29.88 -13.22
C VAL A 161 -7.13 -30.93 -13.47
N CYS A 162 -5.85 -30.55 -13.57
CA CYS A 162 -4.78 -31.47 -13.98
C CYS A 162 -4.13 -32.24 -12.82
N LYS A 163 -4.50 -31.95 -11.57
CA LYS A 163 -3.95 -32.58 -10.36
C LYS A 163 -2.46 -32.36 -10.11
N GLU A 164 -1.78 -31.60 -10.97
CA GLU A 164 -0.41 -31.13 -10.73
C GLU A 164 -0.37 -30.10 -9.60
N TYR A 165 0.79 -30.01 -8.93
CA TYR A 165 1.06 -29.02 -7.90
C TYR A 165 0.81 -27.59 -8.39
N VAL A 166 0.26 -26.76 -7.51
CA VAL A 166 0.09 -25.32 -7.75
C VAL A 166 0.62 -24.54 -6.55
N ALA A 167 1.59 -23.68 -6.81
CA ALA A 167 2.17 -22.81 -5.80
C ALA A 167 1.13 -21.82 -5.27
N PRO A 168 0.85 -21.80 -3.94
CA PRO A 168 -0.11 -20.88 -3.37
C PRO A 168 0.51 -19.47 -3.32
N ILE A 169 -0.24 -18.47 -3.74
CA ILE A 169 0.15 -17.05 -3.75
C ILE A 169 -0.75 -16.22 -2.82
N THR A 170 -1.98 -16.68 -2.58
CA THR A 170 -2.90 -16.09 -1.60
C THR A 170 -3.82 -17.16 -0.98
N CYS A 171 -4.62 -16.75 0.02
CA CYS A 171 -5.63 -17.56 0.68
C CYS A 171 -6.99 -16.85 0.73
N GLY A 172 -8.03 -17.64 0.97
CA GLY A 172 -9.37 -17.15 1.25
C GLY A 172 -10.14 -18.03 2.23
N PHE A 173 -11.19 -17.46 2.81
CA PHE A 173 -11.98 -18.05 3.89
C PHE A 173 -13.47 -17.85 3.62
N ASN A 174 -14.28 -18.86 3.93
CA ASN A 174 -15.74 -18.73 3.89
C ASN A 174 -16.41 -19.71 4.85
N ASN A 175 -17.53 -19.30 5.47
CA ASN A 175 -18.31 -20.13 6.39
C ASN A 175 -17.44 -20.82 7.46
N CYS A 176 -16.52 -20.06 8.06
CA CYS A 176 -15.56 -20.57 9.04
C CYS A 176 -15.02 -19.49 9.98
N TRP A 177 -14.54 -19.93 11.13
CA TRP A 177 -13.66 -19.13 11.99
C TRP A 177 -12.22 -19.39 11.60
N TRP A 178 -11.43 -18.34 11.45
CA TRP A 178 -10.05 -18.44 11.01
C TRP A 178 -9.11 -17.56 11.82
N ARG A 179 -7.83 -17.96 11.84
CA ARG A 179 -6.74 -17.15 12.39
C ARG A 179 -5.42 -17.49 11.70
N TYR A 180 -4.41 -16.65 11.89
CA TYR A 180 -3.05 -16.95 11.47
C TYR A 180 -2.04 -16.73 12.61
N ASP A 181 -0.91 -17.42 12.52
CA ASP A 181 0.29 -17.19 13.34
C ASP A 181 1.50 -17.23 12.42
N GLY A 182 2.35 -16.21 12.45
CA GLY A 182 3.49 -16.16 11.55
C GLY A 182 4.62 -15.24 11.98
N VAL A 183 5.74 -15.37 11.28
CA VAL A 183 6.96 -14.59 11.46
C VAL A 183 7.39 -14.08 10.09
N GLN A 184 7.35 -12.77 9.90
CA GLN A 184 7.80 -12.10 8.68
C GLN A 184 9.29 -11.79 8.73
N SER A 185 9.99 -12.04 7.64
CA SER A 185 11.37 -11.64 7.44
C SER A 185 11.41 -10.19 6.98
N CYS A 186 12.11 -9.33 7.72
CA CYS A 186 12.38 -7.95 7.32
C CYS A 186 13.82 -7.86 6.83
N LYS A 187 14.06 -7.17 5.71
CA LYS A 187 15.40 -6.73 5.37
C LYS A 187 15.75 -5.61 6.37
N ASP A 188 16.89 -5.74 7.04
CA ASP A 188 17.46 -4.72 7.95
C ASP A 188 16.78 -4.54 9.33
N ARG A 189 15.88 -5.44 9.75
CA ARG A 189 15.27 -5.44 11.10
C ARG A 189 15.03 -6.87 11.61
N PRO A 190 14.99 -7.10 12.93
CA PRO A 190 14.62 -8.39 13.50
C PRO A 190 13.25 -8.83 12.97
N SER A 191 13.11 -10.15 12.76
CA SER A 191 11.90 -10.72 12.16
C SER A 191 10.66 -10.38 12.97
N LYS A 192 9.61 -9.89 12.29
CA LYS A 192 8.39 -9.42 12.93
C LYS A 192 7.43 -10.59 13.15
N ARG A 193 7.19 -10.97 14.40
CA ARG A 193 6.12 -11.92 14.73
C ARG A 193 4.76 -11.23 14.63
N CYS A 194 3.80 -11.88 13.99
CA CYS A 194 2.43 -11.39 13.90
C CYS A 194 1.46 -12.58 13.94
N SER A 195 0.35 -12.38 14.63
CA SER A 195 -0.73 -13.36 14.75
C SER A 195 -2.06 -12.63 14.80
N SER A 196 -3.14 -13.34 14.55
CA SER A 196 -4.50 -12.83 14.78
C SER A 196 -5.24 -13.65 15.81
N ASP A 197 -6.20 -13.01 16.46
CA ASP A 197 -7.29 -13.71 17.13
C ASP A 197 -8.19 -14.42 16.10
N TRP A 198 -9.14 -15.21 16.61
CA TRP A 198 -10.17 -15.84 15.79
C TRP A 198 -11.06 -14.77 15.15
N ARG A 199 -11.23 -14.88 13.84
CA ARG A 199 -12.09 -14.02 13.03
C ARG A 199 -13.13 -14.86 12.30
N GLU A 200 -14.32 -14.33 12.16
CA GLU A 200 -15.38 -14.99 11.41
C GLU A 200 -15.31 -14.60 9.92
N ALA A 201 -15.44 -15.60 9.05
CA ALA A 201 -15.73 -15.42 7.63
C ALA A 201 -17.14 -15.92 7.37
N ASP A 202 -18.05 -14.99 7.07
CA ASP A 202 -19.46 -15.27 6.80
C ASP A 202 -19.67 -16.01 5.45
N ASP A 203 -20.92 -16.07 4.97
CA ASP A 203 -21.28 -16.69 3.68
C ASP A 203 -20.89 -15.83 2.46
N ALA A 204 -19.59 -15.54 2.37
CA ALA A 204 -18.93 -14.92 1.23
C ALA A 204 -17.46 -15.36 1.20
N TYR A 205 -16.83 -15.15 0.06
CA TYR A 205 -15.43 -15.49 -0.11
C TYR A 205 -14.53 -14.33 0.32
N HIS A 206 -13.93 -14.45 1.51
CA HIS A 206 -13.01 -13.48 2.08
C HIS A 206 -11.59 -13.79 1.62
N ARG A 207 -11.09 -13.08 0.63
CA ARG A 207 -9.81 -13.34 -0.06
C ARG A 207 -8.81 -12.23 0.23
N PHE A 208 -7.56 -12.59 0.50
CA PHE A 208 -6.47 -11.61 0.54
C PHE A 208 -6.03 -11.21 -0.89
N ASN A 209 -6.03 -9.93 -1.22
CA ASN A 209 -5.72 -9.43 -2.56
C ASN A 209 -4.23 -9.13 -2.74
N GLU A 210 -3.63 -9.73 -3.77
CA GLU A 210 -2.21 -9.60 -4.12
C GLU A 210 -1.85 -8.28 -4.82
N TYR A 211 -2.82 -7.58 -5.42
CA TYR A 211 -2.55 -6.33 -6.16
C TYR A 211 -2.53 -5.07 -5.28
N GLN A 212 -2.98 -5.19 -4.02
CA GLN A 212 -2.94 -4.10 -3.02
C GLN A 212 -2.08 -4.46 -1.80
N GLY A 213 -1.91 -5.75 -1.49
CA GLY A 213 -1.04 -6.22 -0.41
C GLY A 213 0.38 -6.49 -0.92
N GLU A 214 1.38 -5.94 -0.24
CA GLU A 214 2.78 -6.28 -0.47
C GLU A 214 2.99 -7.80 -0.25
N THR A 215 3.67 -8.48 -1.18
CA THR A 215 4.09 -9.87 -0.96
C THR A 215 5.28 -9.87 0.00
N VAL A 216 5.18 -10.58 1.12
CA VAL A 216 6.22 -10.62 2.15
C VAL A 216 6.83 -12.01 2.26
N SER A 217 8.07 -12.09 2.74
CA SER A 217 8.74 -13.36 3.03
C SER A 217 8.40 -13.82 4.45
N TRP A 218 7.76 -14.98 4.60
CA TRP A 218 7.38 -15.59 5.87
C TRP A 218 8.39 -16.65 6.29
N LYS A 219 9.05 -16.48 7.45
CA LYS A 219 9.87 -17.53 8.08
C LYS A 219 9.03 -18.61 8.77
N LYS A 220 7.79 -18.27 9.14
CA LYS A 220 6.76 -19.18 9.65
C LYS A 220 5.41 -18.60 9.25
N LEU A 221 4.48 -19.44 8.81
CA LEU A 221 3.09 -19.03 8.62
C LEU A 221 2.18 -20.23 8.79
N THR A 222 1.33 -20.19 9.81
CA THR A 222 0.28 -21.16 10.05
C THR A 222 -1.07 -20.50 9.79
N LEU A 223 -1.90 -21.12 8.96
CA LEU A 223 -3.29 -20.73 8.74
C LEU A 223 -4.21 -21.77 9.36
N GLU A 224 -5.20 -21.33 10.11
CA GLU A 224 -6.13 -22.22 10.79
C GLU A 224 -7.56 -21.82 10.48
N ALA A 225 -8.39 -22.79 10.08
CA ALA A 225 -9.83 -22.61 9.92
C ALA A 225 -10.60 -23.73 10.64
N VAL A 226 -11.63 -23.36 11.40
CA VAL A 226 -12.52 -24.27 12.14
C VAL A 226 -13.97 -23.90 11.91
N LYS A 227 -14.88 -24.84 12.18
CA LYS A 227 -16.32 -24.57 12.12
C LYS A 227 -16.78 -23.69 13.29
N THR A 228 -16.27 -23.98 14.49
CA THR A 228 -16.50 -23.21 15.71
C THR A 228 -15.30 -23.44 16.63
N PRO A 229 -14.67 -22.40 17.20
CA PRO A 229 -13.51 -22.57 18.07
C PRO A 229 -13.92 -23.19 19.42
N THR A 230 -13.24 -24.25 19.85
CA THR A 230 -13.38 -24.84 21.18
C THR A 230 -12.67 -23.95 22.21
N ASN A 231 -13.42 -23.44 23.20
CA ASN A 231 -13.06 -22.44 24.23
C ASN A 231 -13.14 -20.96 23.82
N VAL A 232 -14.34 -20.48 23.54
CA VAL A 232 -14.67 -19.06 23.74
C VAL A 232 -15.28 -18.93 25.14
N GLN A 233 -14.42 -18.82 26.17
CA GLN A 233 -14.85 -18.12 27.38
C GLN A 233 -14.96 -16.65 27.00
N THR A 234 -16.13 -16.06 27.24
CA THR A 234 -16.30 -14.62 27.33
C THR A 234 -15.36 -14.11 28.41
N VAL A 235 -14.21 -13.58 28.03
CA VAL A 235 -13.30 -12.88 28.93
C VAL A 235 -13.06 -11.50 28.35
N GLN A 236 -13.79 -10.53 28.91
CA GLN A 236 -13.25 -9.20 29.11
C GLN A 236 -11.96 -9.34 29.91
N THR A 237 -10.80 -9.08 29.32
CA THR A 237 -9.61 -8.72 30.10
C THR A 237 -8.84 -7.61 29.43
N ALA A 238 -8.67 -6.56 30.22
CA ALA A 238 -7.85 -5.39 29.97
C ALA A 238 -6.41 -5.76 29.55
N PHE A 239 -5.91 -5.07 28.54
CA PHE A 239 -4.47 -5.06 28.24
C PHE A 239 -3.78 -4.13 29.24
N ARG A 240 -3.02 -4.72 30.16
CA ARG A 240 -1.96 -4.06 30.91
C ARG A 240 -0.67 -4.25 30.10
N PRO A 241 0.05 -3.20 29.69
CA PRO A 241 1.28 -3.38 28.92
C PRO A 241 2.42 -3.92 29.81
N PRO A 242 3.30 -4.79 29.29
CA PRO A 242 4.49 -5.23 30.00
C PRO A 242 5.52 -4.09 30.06
N ALA A 243 6.17 -3.97 31.22
CA ALA A 243 7.31 -3.09 31.40
C ALA A 243 8.50 -3.58 30.56
N VAL A 244 9.09 -2.69 29.76
CA VAL A 244 10.49 -2.78 29.34
C VAL A 244 11.09 -1.38 29.33
N ASP A 245 12.20 -1.28 30.07
CA ASP A 245 13.03 -0.11 30.27
C ASP A 245 13.72 0.39 28.98
N VAL A 246 13.67 1.72 28.84
CA VAL A 246 14.69 2.68 28.37
C VAL A 246 15.57 2.29 27.18
N ALA A 247 15.32 2.94 26.02
CA ALA A 247 16.20 4.01 25.51
C ALA A 247 15.80 4.48 24.09
N ALA A 248 15.07 5.59 24.02
CA ALA A 248 15.31 6.71 23.09
C ALA A 248 14.29 7.79 23.44
N THR A 249 14.69 8.69 24.33
CA THR A 249 13.89 9.82 24.79
C THR A 249 13.50 10.69 23.59
N PRO A 250 12.21 10.95 23.34
CA PRO A 250 11.81 12.09 22.54
C PRO A 250 12.25 13.36 23.29
N PRO A 251 12.71 14.43 22.61
CA PRO A 251 13.02 15.67 23.29
C PRO A 251 11.77 16.14 24.05
N LYS A 252 11.94 16.34 25.36
CA LYS A 252 10.92 16.93 26.22
C LYS A 252 10.65 18.34 25.72
N ASN A 253 9.43 18.61 25.27
CA ASN A 253 8.90 19.96 25.28
C ASN A 253 8.60 20.35 26.73
N ASP A 254 9.66 20.67 27.47
CA ASP A 254 9.53 21.43 28.70
C ASP A 254 9.27 22.88 28.32
N ARG A 255 8.09 23.35 28.74
CA ARG A 255 7.75 24.72 29.18
C ARG A 255 8.36 25.88 28.39
N TYR A 256 7.44 26.67 27.81
CA TYR A 256 7.58 28.10 27.56
C TYR A 256 8.70 28.77 28.37
N SER A 257 9.75 29.22 27.68
CA SER A 257 10.60 30.35 28.08
C SER A 257 11.35 30.86 26.84
N SER A 258 10.89 32.00 26.33
CA SER A 258 11.63 33.02 25.58
C SER A 258 12.90 32.60 24.82
N GLY A 259 12.81 32.55 23.48
CA GLY A 259 13.98 32.50 22.60
C GLY A 259 13.58 32.23 21.16
N ASN A 260 13.82 33.19 20.26
CA ASN A 260 13.50 33.13 18.84
C ASN A 260 14.27 32.03 18.10
N GLU A 261 13.68 30.85 17.91
CA GLU A 261 14.07 29.93 16.83
C GLU A 261 12.81 29.27 16.25
N GLU A 262 12.17 29.95 15.29
CA GLU A 262 11.18 29.34 14.40
C GLU A 262 11.88 28.27 13.55
N THR A 263 11.34 27.05 13.54
CA THR A 263 11.80 26.02 12.61
C THR A 263 11.52 26.45 11.16
N GLU A 264 12.36 26.06 10.19
CA GLU A 264 12.16 26.45 8.78
C GLU A 264 10.76 26.09 8.25
N ILE A 265 10.17 25.00 8.73
CA ILE A 265 8.81 24.55 8.38
C ILE A 265 7.75 25.55 8.87
N GLU A 266 7.91 26.14 10.06
CA GLU A 266 6.99 27.13 10.63
C GLU A 266 7.06 28.46 9.87
N ARG A 267 8.23 28.86 9.37
CA ARG A 267 8.40 30.05 8.52
C ARG A 267 7.68 29.98 7.18
N PHE A 268 7.51 28.77 6.63
CA PHE A 268 6.87 28.59 5.31
C PHE A 268 5.42 28.10 5.38
N ALA A 269 4.92 27.72 6.56
CA ALA A 269 3.54 27.31 6.76
C ALA A 269 2.57 28.50 6.60
N GLN A 270 1.46 28.30 5.88
CA GLN A 270 0.43 29.33 5.80
C GLN A 270 -0.38 29.40 7.11
N PRO A 271 -0.50 30.57 7.75
CA PRO A 271 -1.40 30.80 8.88
C PRO A 271 -2.89 30.77 8.49
N ASP A 272 -3.19 30.73 7.17
CA ASP A 272 -4.54 30.91 6.64
C ASP A 272 -5.40 29.65 6.62
N LYS A 273 -4.83 28.45 6.82
CA LYS A 273 -5.65 27.30 7.25
C LYS A 273 -6.15 27.62 8.63
N HIS A 274 -7.36 28.16 8.71
CA HIS A 274 -8.03 28.46 9.95
C HIS A 274 -8.29 27.13 10.65
N TRP A 275 -7.28 26.69 11.41
CA TRP A 275 -7.45 25.78 12.52
C TRP A 275 -8.54 26.41 13.35
N CYS A 276 -9.75 25.85 13.35
CA CYS A 276 -10.81 26.41 14.16
C CYS A 276 -10.39 26.18 15.62
N PRO A 277 -9.84 27.20 16.31
CA PRO A 277 -9.58 27.04 17.71
C PRO A 277 -10.97 27.05 18.32
N TRP A 278 -11.18 26.21 19.30
CA TRP A 278 -12.36 26.04 20.14
C TRP A 278 -12.73 27.35 20.88
N LYS A 279 -12.91 28.46 20.16
CA LYS A 279 -12.98 29.84 20.65
C LYS A 279 -14.27 30.11 21.42
N SER A 280 -15.25 29.24 21.29
CA SER A 280 -16.40 29.16 22.17
C SER A 280 -16.65 27.69 22.42
N GLY A 281 -17.02 27.32 23.64
CA GLY A 281 -17.46 25.95 23.96
C GLY A 281 -18.76 25.53 23.26
N SER A 282 -19.05 26.06 22.07
CA SER A 282 -20.25 25.82 21.27
C SER A 282 -19.95 24.92 20.07
N CYS A 283 -20.91 24.08 19.73
CA CYS A 283 -20.94 23.24 18.54
C CYS A 283 -21.19 24.01 17.23
N SER A 284 -21.41 25.33 17.30
CA SER A 284 -21.75 26.21 16.17
C SER A 284 -20.68 27.28 15.97
N ASN A 285 -20.16 27.46 14.75
CA ASN A 285 -19.23 28.54 14.40
C ASN A 285 -19.62 29.24 13.09
N THR A 286 -19.28 30.52 12.96
CA THR A 286 -19.49 31.29 11.73
C THR A 286 -18.47 30.88 10.68
N LEU A 287 -18.97 30.45 9.53
CA LEU A 287 -18.20 30.11 8.35
C LEU A 287 -17.74 31.37 7.62
N LYS A 288 -16.48 31.38 7.19
CA LYS A 288 -15.96 32.39 6.26
C LYS A 288 -16.36 32.11 4.80
N ILE A 289 -16.91 30.93 4.55
CA ILE A 289 -17.32 30.42 3.24
C ILE A 289 -18.76 30.85 2.94
N LYS A 290 -18.95 31.77 1.99
CA LYS A 290 -20.27 32.20 1.53
C LYS A 290 -20.64 31.44 0.27
N GLY A 291 -21.39 30.34 0.41
CA GLY A 291 -21.79 29.50 -0.71
C GLY A 291 -20.65 28.85 -1.50
N GLN A 292 -19.41 28.86 -1.00
CA GLN A 292 -18.31 28.10 -1.59
C GLN A 292 -17.21 27.83 -0.57
N GLY A 293 -16.62 26.63 -0.64
CA GLY A 293 -15.44 26.29 0.16
C GLY A 293 -15.40 24.83 0.56
N THR A 294 -14.45 24.48 1.41
CA THR A 294 -14.22 23.10 1.84
C THR A 294 -14.10 23.05 3.36
N VAL A 295 -14.72 22.06 3.98
CA VAL A 295 -14.59 21.75 5.39
C VAL A 295 -13.92 20.38 5.50
N GLU A 296 -12.76 20.33 6.11
CA GLU A 296 -12.03 19.10 6.42
C GLU A 296 -12.23 18.76 7.89
N ILE A 297 -12.54 17.51 8.17
CA ILE A 297 -12.67 16.94 9.51
C ILE A 297 -11.61 15.86 9.63
N MET A 298 -10.71 16.00 10.60
CA MET A 298 -9.76 14.97 10.95
C MET A 298 -10.12 14.41 12.32
N GLN A 299 -10.30 13.08 12.39
CA GLN A 299 -10.51 12.36 13.64
C GLN A 299 -9.31 11.44 13.89
N ARG A 300 -8.87 11.35 15.14
CA ARG A 300 -7.93 10.32 15.59
C ARG A 300 -8.70 9.11 16.13
N LYS A 301 -9.73 9.39 16.95
CA LYS A 301 -10.67 8.38 17.44
C LYS A 301 -11.83 8.21 16.47
N SER A 302 -12.24 6.97 16.23
CA SER A 302 -13.36 6.67 15.35
C SER A 302 -14.70 6.91 16.06
N VAL A 303 -15.25 8.13 15.95
CA VAL A 303 -16.53 8.50 16.58
C VAL A 303 -17.55 8.98 15.53
N PRO A 304 -18.77 8.43 15.50
CA PRO A 304 -19.82 8.91 14.60
C PRO A 304 -20.05 10.41 14.77
N PHE A 305 -20.27 11.10 13.65
CA PHE A 305 -20.46 12.54 13.65
C PHE A 305 -21.53 13.01 12.68
N GLU A 306 -22.10 14.16 13.00
CA GLU A 306 -23.00 14.94 12.16
C GLU A 306 -22.38 16.32 11.93
N LEU A 307 -22.21 16.68 10.67
CA LEU A 307 -21.83 18.01 10.22
C LEU A 307 -23.03 18.66 9.52
N GLN A 308 -23.47 19.81 10.01
CA GLN A 308 -24.56 20.57 9.43
C GLN A 308 -24.06 21.97 9.03
N LEU A 309 -24.20 22.30 7.76
CA LEU A 309 -23.87 23.61 7.19
C LEU A 309 -25.17 24.38 6.96
N SER A 310 -25.38 25.47 7.68
CA SER A 310 -26.68 26.14 7.83
C SER A 310 -26.63 27.64 7.56
N ASN A 311 -27.77 28.22 7.18
CA ASN A 311 -27.97 29.67 7.11
C ASN A 311 -28.39 30.31 8.45
N LYS A 312 -28.65 29.51 9.49
CA LYS A 312 -29.04 29.96 10.83
C LYS A 312 -28.02 29.55 11.88
N LYS A 313 -27.91 30.36 12.94
CA LYS A 313 -27.03 30.10 14.09
C LYS A 313 -27.57 28.99 15.00
N ASP A 314 -28.88 28.81 15.03
CA ASP A 314 -29.53 27.72 15.76
C ASP A 314 -29.61 26.48 14.86
N ALA A 315 -29.02 25.38 15.33
CA ALA A 315 -28.98 24.11 14.60
C ALA A 315 -30.36 23.43 14.52
N TYR A 316 -31.29 23.80 15.41
CA TYR A 316 -32.62 23.19 15.53
C TYR A 316 -33.74 24.03 14.90
N ASP A 317 -33.43 25.16 14.27
CA ASP A 317 -34.40 25.99 13.58
C ASP A 317 -35.00 25.23 12.39
N ARG A 318 -36.29 24.91 12.47
CA ARG A 318 -37.02 24.17 11.43
C ARG A 318 -37.12 24.91 10.09
N ASN A 319 -36.92 26.22 10.10
CA ASN A 319 -36.93 27.05 8.89
C ASN A 319 -35.53 27.26 8.31
N ALA A 320 -34.49 26.67 8.92
CA ALA A 320 -33.13 26.79 8.41
C ALA A 320 -32.95 25.98 7.12
N TYR A 321 -32.29 26.58 6.14
CA TYR A 321 -31.69 25.82 5.07
C TYR A 321 -30.41 25.16 5.59
N SER A 322 -30.26 23.86 5.38
CA SER A 322 -29.13 23.10 5.90
C SER A 322 -28.71 21.98 4.96
N ILE A 323 -27.40 21.81 4.80
CA ILE A 323 -26.78 20.63 4.22
C ILE A 323 -26.20 19.81 5.37
N ILE A 324 -26.65 18.58 5.52
CA ILE A 324 -26.36 17.71 6.64
C ILE A 324 -25.60 16.49 6.13
N LEU A 325 -24.40 16.27 6.67
CA LEU A 325 -23.58 15.09 6.47
C LEU A 325 -23.56 14.29 7.77
N LEU A 326 -24.12 13.10 7.74
CA LEU A 326 -24.05 12.12 8.82
C LEU A 326 -23.07 11.01 8.42
N VAL A 327 -22.11 10.73 9.28
CA VAL A 327 -21.18 9.61 9.12
C VAL A 327 -21.21 8.76 10.38
N ASN A 328 -21.63 7.51 10.24
CA ASN A 328 -21.59 6.52 11.32
C ASN A 328 -20.84 5.26 10.84
N GLN A 329 -20.88 4.16 11.58
CA GLN A 329 -20.16 2.93 11.21
C GLN A 329 -20.78 2.22 9.99
N ASN A 330 -22.09 2.37 9.79
CA ASN A 330 -22.88 1.58 8.85
C ASN A 330 -23.26 2.35 7.58
N GLU A 331 -23.40 3.67 7.69
CA GLU A 331 -23.80 4.52 6.58
C GLU A 331 -23.15 5.91 6.63
N VAL A 332 -23.02 6.48 5.44
CA VAL A 332 -22.84 7.90 5.21
C VAL A 332 -24.09 8.42 4.53
N LYS A 333 -24.65 9.51 5.06
CA LYS A 333 -25.82 10.16 4.50
C LYS A 333 -25.56 11.65 4.32
N LEU A 334 -25.76 12.15 3.11
CA LEU A 334 -25.80 13.57 2.79
C LEU A 334 -27.24 13.96 2.48
N SER A 335 -27.77 14.97 3.16
CA SER A 335 -29.14 15.43 2.92
C SER A 335 -29.27 16.95 3.00
N THR A 336 -30.32 17.49 2.40
CA THR A 336 -30.69 18.90 2.50
C THR A 336 -32.01 19.04 3.26
N SER A 337 -32.22 20.16 3.97
CA SER A 337 -33.47 20.40 4.70
C SER A 337 -34.70 20.56 3.79
N THR A 338 -34.49 20.74 2.49
CA THR A 338 -35.51 20.76 1.43
C THR A 338 -35.95 19.36 0.97
N GLY A 339 -35.29 18.29 1.45
CA GLY A 339 -35.71 16.91 1.24
C GLY A 339 -34.82 16.08 0.32
N GLN A 340 -33.71 16.61 -0.21
CA GLN A 340 -32.75 15.77 -0.94
C GLN A 340 -32.01 14.87 0.04
N SER A 341 -31.76 13.62 -0.34
CA SER A 341 -31.06 12.65 0.50
C SER A 341 -30.31 11.63 -0.34
N TYR A 342 -29.03 11.45 -0.01
CA TYR A 342 -28.10 10.55 -0.66
C TYR A 342 -27.43 9.71 0.41
N THR A 343 -27.57 8.39 0.32
CA THR A 343 -27.05 7.47 1.33
C THR A 343 -26.17 6.42 0.67
N SER A 344 -25.06 6.10 1.31
CA SER A 344 -24.25 4.94 1.00
C SER A 344 -24.05 4.11 2.26
N THR A 345 -24.33 2.82 2.17
CA THR A 345 -24.09 1.83 3.23
C THR A 345 -22.79 1.05 3.02
N ASN A 346 -21.98 1.46 2.05
CA ASN A 346 -20.68 0.84 1.81
C ASN A 346 -19.69 1.29 2.88
N THR A 347 -19.28 0.37 3.74
CA THR A 347 -18.45 0.62 4.92
C THR A 347 -17.07 1.20 4.61
N ILE A 348 -16.61 1.14 3.35
CA ILE A 348 -15.37 1.83 2.95
C ILE A 348 -15.53 3.36 2.95
N TYR A 349 -16.77 3.85 2.84
CA TYR A 349 -17.13 5.27 2.81
C TYR A 349 -17.72 5.79 4.13
N THR A 350 -17.71 4.94 5.16
CA THR A 350 -18.23 5.25 6.50
C THR A 350 -17.07 5.56 7.45
N LEU A 351 -17.33 5.51 8.75
CA LEU A 351 -16.31 5.71 9.78
C LEU A 351 -15.12 4.75 9.60
N GLN A 352 -13.93 5.32 9.46
CA GLN A 352 -12.69 4.55 9.38
C GLN A 352 -12.32 3.99 10.76
N PRO A 353 -11.88 2.72 10.86
CA PRO A 353 -11.61 2.06 12.14
C PRO A 353 -10.50 2.77 12.91
N GLU A 354 -10.61 2.80 14.24
CA GLU A 354 -9.64 3.45 15.12
C GLU A 354 -8.22 2.87 14.91
N GLY A 355 -7.23 3.76 14.79
CA GLY A 355 -5.85 3.39 14.51
C GLY A 355 -4.85 4.47 14.94
N GLU A 356 -3.57 4.27 14.62
CA GLU A 356 -2.51 5.22 15.01
C GLU A 356 -2.54 6.54 14.21
N TYR A 357 -3.33 6.61 13.14
CA TYR A 357 -3.34 7.72 12.19
C TYR A 357 -4.61 8.57 12.28
N TRP A 358 -4.51 9.82 11.84
CA TRP A 358 -5.69 10.68 11.67
C TRP A 358 -6.46 10.29 10.41
N HIS A 359 -7.74 10.01 10.55
CA HIS A 359 -8.65 9.81 9.42
C HIS A 359 -9.23 11.15 8.99
N ARG A 360 -9.18 11.42 7.68
CA ARG A 360 -9.67 12.66 7.10
C ARG A 360 -10.97 12.43 6.35
N TYR A 361 -11.94 13.27 6.61
CA TYR A 361 -13.20 13.43 5.90
C TYR A 361 -13.28 14.85 5.41
N TRP A 362 -13.97 15.09 4.31
CA TRP A 362 -14.13 16.44 3.81
C TRP A 362 -15.44 16.60 3.07
N ILE A 363 -16.01 17.80 3.16
CA ILE A 363 -17.14 18.23 2.34
C ILE A 363 -16.74 19.51 1.61
N SER A 364 -17.09 19.61 0.33
CA SER A 364 -16.88 20.78 -0.50
C SER A 364 -18.20 21.27 -1.06
N LEU A 365 -18.38 22.59 -1.07
CA LEU A 365 -19.59 23.25 -1.55
C LEU A 365 -19.24 24.27 -2.62
N PHE A 366 -20.04 24.35 -3.67
CA PHE A 366 -19.96 25.42 -4.65
C PHE A 366 -21.34 25.78 -5.20
N SER A 367 -21.89 26.89 -4.72
CA SER A 367 -23.20 27.42 -5.12
C SER A 367 -23.27 27.79 -6.61
N GLY A 368 -22.15 28.21 -7.21
CA GLY A 368 -22.08 28.56 -8.63
C GLY A 368 -22.47 27.42 -9.56
N ALA A 369 -22.08 26.19 -9.23
CA ALA A 369 -22.47 24.98 -9.96
C ALA A 369 -23.49 24.12 -9.20
N ARG A 370 -24.07 24.64 -8.10
CA ARG A 370 -24.95 23.88 -7.19
C ARG A 370 -24.32 22.56 -6.70
N ASN A 371 -23.00 22.52 -6.60
CA ASN A 371 -22.27 21.27 -6.40
C ASN A 371 -21.93 21.06 -4.92
N VAL A 372 -22.12 19.83 -4.46
CA VAL A 372 -21.71 19.35 -3.14
C VAL A 372 -20.94 18.07 -3.31
N LYS A 373 -19.69 18.06 -2.83
CA LYS A 373 -18.85 16.87 -2.81
C LYS A 373 -18.57 16.44 -1.38
N TYR A 374 -18.58 15.15 -1.12
CA TYR A 374 -18.09 14.58 0.13
C TYR A 374 -17.06 13.49 -0.21
N GLY A 375 -15.99 13.40 0.57
CA GLY A 375 -14.98 12.38 0.39
C GLY A 375 -14.20 12.03 1.65
N ILE A 376 -13.37 10.99 1.52
CA ILE A 376 -12.53 10.45 2.60
C ILE A 376 -11.09 10.36 2.10
N GLY A 377 -10.13 10.71 2.96
CA GLY A 377 -8.71 10.69 2.65
C GLY A 377 -8.23 12.01 2.09
N GLU A 378 -7.43 11.98 1.03
CA GLU A 378 -6.88 13.19 0.42
C GLU A 378 -8.00 14.10 -0.12
N VAL A 379 -7.82 15.42 0.01
CA VAL A 379 -8.84 16.42 -0.33
C VAL A 379 -8.81 16.71 -1.83
N ARG A 380 -9.27 15.74 -2.62
CA ARG A 380 -9.26 15.77 -4.09
C ARG A 380 -10.51 15.13 -4.67
N SER A 381 -10.90 15.55 -5.87
CA SER A 381 -12.09 15.05 -6.54
C SER A 381 -12.05 13.53 -6.75
N PHE A 382 -10.87 12.95 -6.98
CA PHE A 382 -10.68 11.49 -7.10
C PHE A 382 -11.15 10.70 -5.86
N PHE A 383 -11.08 11.28 -4.67
CA PHE A 383 -11.49 10.64 -3.41
C PHE A 383 -12.93 11.00 -2.99
N SER A 384 -13.73 11.55 -3.92
CA SER A 384 -15.14 11.84 -3.67
C SER A 384 -15.93 10.54 -3.54
N VAL A 385 -16.70 10.43 -2.46
CA VAL A 385 -17.75 9.43 -2.25
C VAL A 385 -19.05 9.92 -2.88
N PHE A 386 -19.38 11.20 -2.66
CA PHE A 386 -20.52 11.87 -3.29
C PHE A 386 -20.02 13.04 -4.11
N ASP A 387 -20.59 13.19 -5.30
CA ASP A 387 -20.45 14.36 -6.17
C ASP A 387 -21.83 14.67 -6.73
N ILE A 388 -22.51 15.63 -6.11
CA ILE A 388 -23.94 15.86 -6.27
C ILE A 388 -24.19 17.27 -6.78
N GLU A 389 -25.08 17.38 -7.76
CA GLU A 389 -25.64 18.64 -8.20
C GLU A 389 -27.02 18.82 -7.55
N LEU A 390 -27.15 19.83 -6.69
CA LEU A 390 -28.40 20.18 -6.02
C LEU A 390 -29.36 20.91 -6.97
N PRO A 391 -30.68 20.85 -6.75
CA PRO A 391 -31.64 21.46 -7.67
C PRO A 391 -31.56 23.00 -7.73
N GLU A 392 -32.10 23.60 -8.80
CA GLU A 392 -31.91 25.02 -9.11
C GLU A 392 -32.42 25.98 -8.01
N ASN A 393 -33.53 25.61 -7.35
CA ASN A 393 -34.12 26.36 -6.24
C ASN A 393 -33.23 26.43 -4.99
N GLU A 394 -32.20 25.59 -4.87
CA GLU A 394 -31.28 25.58 -3.73
C GLU A 394 -30.03 26.46 -3.96
N SER A 395 -29.77 26.93 -5.20
CA SER A 395 -28.59 27.75 -5.52
C SER A 395 -28.49 29.01 -4.67
N GLN A 396 -29.60 29.73 -4.50
CA GLN A 396 -29.64 30.95 -3.72
C GLN A 396 -29.51 30.67 -2.22
N LEU A 397 -30.08 29.56 -1.75
CA LEU A 397 -29.99 29.13 -0.36
C LEU A 397 -28.57 28.70 0.03
N MET A 398 -27.83 28.06 -0.88
CA MET A 398 -26.42 27.71 -0.66
C MET A 398 -25.54 28.93 -0.41
N LYS A 399 -25.81 30.07 -1.09
CA LYS A 399 -25.07 31.33 -0.86
C LYS A 399 -25.24 31.89 0.55
N GLU A 400 -26.32 31.49 1.22
CA GLU A 400 -26.66 31.94 2.56
C GLU A 400 -26.16 30.99 3.66
N ILE A 401 -25.35 29.98 3.34
CA ILE A 401 -24.71 29.14 4.35
C ILE A 401 -23.64 29.98 5.07
N TYR A 402 -23.83 30.18 6.38
CA TYR A 402 -22.98 31.02 7.23
C TYR A 402 -22.53 30.33 8.51
N TYR A 403 -23.11 29.17 8.85
CA TYR A 403 -22.87 28.50 10.10
C TYR A 403 -22.51 27.04 9.87
N LEU A 404 -21.57 26.56 10.68
CA LEU A 404 -21.21 25.16 10.78
C LEU A 404 -21.61 24.69 12.16
N HIS A 405 -22.40 23.62 12.20
CA HIS A 405 -22.76 22.88 13.39
C HIS A 405 -22.11 21.51 13.33
N PHE A 406 -21.45 21.10 14.41
CA PHE A 406 -20.78 19.82 14.49
C PHE A 406 -21.18 19.09 15.76
N LYS A 407 -21.61 17.84 15.61
CA LYS A 407 -22.02 16.98 16.71
C LYS A 407 -21.33 15.62 16.59
N VAL A 408 -21.06 14.98 17.72
CA VAL A 408 -20.54 13.62 17.79
C VAL A 408 -21.39 12.78 18.73
N ASP A 409 -21.40 11.46 18.51
CA ASP A 409 -22.07 10.49 19.37
C ASP A 409 -21.03 9.71 20.20
N ASN A 410 -20.96 9.94 21.51
CA ASN A 410 -19.96 9.34 22.39
C ASN A 410 -20.57 8.35 23.41
N ASN A 411 -21.42 7.44 22.94
CA ASN A 411 -21.87 6.19 23.58
C ASN A 411 -22.47 6.23 25.01
N ASP A 412 -22.47 7.36 25.74
CA ASP A 412 -23.00 7.42 27.11
C ASP A 412 -23.93 8.62 27.38
N GLN A 413 -24.04 9.60 26.48
CA GLN A 413 -25.02 10.69 26.58
C GLN A 413 -25.40 11.19 25.18
N MET A 414 -26.68 11.48 24.97
CA MET A 414 -27.12 12.23 23.78
C MET A 414 -26.30 13.51 23.64
N LEU A 415 -25.66 13.68 22.46
CA LEU A 415 -25.14 14.92 21.86
C LEU A 415 -24.76 16.02 22.86
N THR A 416 -23.78 15.80 23.73
CA THR A 416 -23.24 16.83 24.64
C THR A 416 -22.10 17.62 24.00
N GLU A 417 -21.99 18.91 24.35
CA GLU A 417 -20.99 19.87 23.84
C GLU A 417 -19.56 19.30 23.84
N LEU A 418 -18.76 19.70 22.84
CA LEU A 418 -17.43 19.19 22.50
C LEU A 418 -16.31 19.51 23.53
N LYS A 419 -16.58 19.36 24.83
CA LYS A 419 -15.56 19.44 25.88
C LYS A 419 -14.84 18.08 25.93
N ASN A 420 -13.51 18.10 25.91
CA ASN A 420 -12.60 16.93 25.92
C ASN A 420 -12.35 16.20 24.59
N LEU A 421 -12.92 16.64 23.47
CA LEU A 421 -12.67 16.05 22.14
C LEU A 421 -11.55 16.74 21.35
N LYS A 422 -10.87 17.71 21.97
CA LYS A 422 -9.88 18.59 21.31
C LYS A 422 -8.63 17.87 20.82
N GLU A 423 -8.26 16.80 21.52
CA GLU A 423 -7.06 16.02 21.20
C GLU A 423 -7.30 15.03 20.06
N ASP A 424 -8.57 14.68 19.83
CA ASP A 424 -9.00 13.66 18.88
C ASP A 424 -9.65 14.23 17.62
N PHE A 425 -9.99 15.53 17.58
CA PHE A 425 -10.66 16.17 16.45
C PHE A 425 -9.95 17.44 15.99
N ARG A 426 -9.85 17.63 14.67
CA ARG A 426 -9.43 18.87 14.04
C ARG A 426 -10.37 19.21 12.90
N ILE A 427 -10.81 20.46 12.82
CA ILE A 427 -11.61 20.96 11.72
C ILE A 427 -10.85 22.09 11.02
N PHE A 428 -10.71 21.98 9.71
CA PHE A 428 -10.10 23.00 8.86
C PHE A 428 -11.15 23.51 7.88
N ILE A 429 -11.19 24.83 7.70
CA ILE A 429 -12.09 25.48 6.76
C ILE A 429 -11.25 26.17 5.69
N GLY A 430 -11.37 25.70 4.46
CA GLY A 430 -10.78 26.28 3.26
C GLY A 430 -11.81 27.12 2.49
N THR A 431 -11.36 28.23 1.91
CA THR A 431 -12.22 29.13 1.12
C THR A 431 -12.46 28.65 -0.31
N SER A 432 -11.66 27.69 -0.79
CA SER A 432 -11.73 27.16 -2.15
C SER A 432 -12.54 25.86 -2.21
N PRO A 433 -13.47 25.74 -3.18
CA PRO A 433 -14.16 24.48 -3.44
C PRO A 433 -13.30 23.51 -4.26
N ILE A 434 -13.65 22.23 -4.22
CA ILE A 434 -13.04 21.15 -5.01
C ILE A 434 -13.93 20.93 -6.23
N LEU A 435 -13.52 21.46 -7.38
CA LEU A 435 -14.30 21.38 -8.63
C LEU A 435 -13.68 20.40 -9.62
N HIS A 436 -12.35 20.38 -9.68
CA HIS A 436 -11.60 19.66 -10.70
C HIS A 436 -10.48 18.84 -10.05
N GLU A 437 -9.98 17.86 -10.79
CA GLU A 437 -8.82 17.10 -10.35
C GLU A 437 -7.56 17.98 -10.39
N LEU A 438 -6.72 17.87 -9.36
CA LEU A 438 -5.48 18.63 -9.32
C LEU A 438 -4.48 18.06 -10.33
N ALA A 439 -3.84 18.93 -11.09
CA ALA A 439 -2.74 18.56 -11.97
C ALA A 439 -1.54 18.08 -11.14
N LEU A 440 -1.07 16.86 -11.42
CA LEU A 440 0.11 16.29 -10.74
C LEU A 440 1.43 16.62 -11.42
N PHE A 441 1.38 17.17 -12.64
CA PHE A 441 2.57 17.58 -13.38
C PHE A 441 2.88 19.05 -13.13
N VAL A 442 4.05 19.32 -12.58
CA VAL A 442 4.58 20.68 -12.45
C VAL A 442 5.41 21.00 -13.68
N ILE A 443 5.13 22.14 -14.33
CA ILE A 443 5.89 22.62 -15.48
C ILE A 443 6.38 24.05 -15.25
N PRO A 444 7.50 24.45 -15.87
CA PRO A 444 7.97 25.84 -15.82
C PRO A 444 6.94 26.85 -16.32
N GLN A 445 6.92 28.04 -15.73
CA GLN A 445 5.93 29.08 -16.01
C GLN A 445 5.90 29.47 -17.49
N GLU A 446 7.05 29.46 -18.17
CA GLU A 446 7.16 29.77 -19.60
C GLU A 446 6.52 28.73 -20.52
N LYS A 447 6.29 27.50 -20.02
CA LYS A 447 5.58 26.43 -20.72
C LYS A 447 4.11 26.33 -20.32
N TYR A 448 3.69 27.09 -19.30
CA TYR A 448 2.33 27.06 -18.79
C TYR A 448 1.38 27.82 -19.70
N THR A 449 0.37 27.13 -20.25
CA THR A 449 -0.56 27.66 -21.26
C THR A 449 -1.97 27.75 -20.69
N LEU A 450 -2.85 28.43 -21.41
CA LEU A 450 -4.29 28.46 -21.10
C LEU A 450 -4.90 27.05 -21.14
N GLU A 451 -4.48 26.20 -22.07
CA GLU A 451 -4.95 24.82 -22.16
C GLU A 451 -4.55 24.02 -20.91
N HIS A 452 -3.30 24.15 -20.45
CA HIS A 452 -2.87 23.53 -19.19
C HIS A 452 -3.72 24.01 -18.00
N ALA A 453 -4.05 25.30 -17.96
CA ALA A 453 -4.86 25.90 -16.90
C ALA A 453 -6.32 25.45 -16.91
N THR A 454 -6.92 25.31 -18.10
CA THR A 454 -8.35 24.99 -18.27
C THR A 454 -8.61 23.49 -18.25
N CYS A 455 -7.69 22.66 -18.74
CA CYS A 455 -7.82 21.21 -18.75
C CYS A 455 -7.21 20.53 -17.50
N HIS A 456 -6.59 21.30 -16.59
CA HIS A 456 -5.96 20.78 -15.37
C HIS A 456 -4.92 19.66 -15.62
N THR A 457 -4.19 19.75 -16.72
CA THR A 457 -3.19 18.74 -17.11
C THR A 457 -1.81 19.02 -16.52
N ALA A 458 -1.51 20.30 -16.22
CA ALA A 458 -0.28 20.71 -15.56
C ALA A 458 -0.51 21.95 -14.66
N ILE A 459 0.39 22.17 -13.71
CA ILE A 459 0.43 23.37 -12.86
C ILE A 459 1.78 24.06 -13.02
N SER A 460 1.78 25.38 -13.03
CA SER A 460 3.03 26.16 -12.97
C SER A 460 3.67 26.04 -11.59
N GLU A 461 4.99 25.94 -11.53
CA GLU A 461 5.78 26.00 -10.32
C GLU A 461 5.54 27.30 -9.51
N LEU A 462 5.21 28.41 -10.19
CA LEU A 462 4.85 29.67 -9.53
C LEU A 462 3.46 29.63 -8.88
N LYS A 463 2.64 28.63 -9.20
CA LYS A 463 1.36 28.38 -8.53
C LYS A 463 1.48 27.43 -7.34
N LEU A 464 2.62 26.77 -7.15
CA LEU A 464 2.88 25.96 -5.96
C LEU A 464 2.97 26.83 -4.70
N GLU A 465 2.52 26.28 -3.57
CA GLU A 465 2.74 26.88 -2.26
C GLU A 465 4.23 27.07 -1.97
N ARG A 466 4.60 28.08 -1.17
CA ARG A 466 6.00 28.44 -0.92
C ARG A 466 6.89 27.24 -0.50
N PRO A 467 6.50 26.38 0.45
CA PRO A 467 7.31 25.21 0.80
C PRO A 467 7.51 24.26 -0.39
N LEU A 468 6.44 23.98 -1.14
CA LEU A 468 6.47 23.07 -2.28
C LEU A 468 7.27 23.64 -3.44
N ARG A 469 7.21 24.95 -3.66
CA ARG A 469 8.01 25.64 -4.67
C ARG A 469 9.48 25.59 -4.33
N HIS A 470 9.83 25.78 -3.05
CA HIS A 470 11.21 25.64 -2.59
C HIS A 470 11.75 24.22 -2.84
N LEU A 471 10.97 23.20 -2.45
CA LEU A 471 11.29 21.80 -2.72
C LEU A 471 11.40 21.52 -4.23
N TYR A 472 10.51 22.06 -5.04
CA TYR A 472 10.58 21.90 -6.49
C TYR A 472 11.88 22.47 -7.07
N TYR A 473 12.27 23.69 -6.65
CA TYR A 473 13.50 24.32 -7.13
C TYR A 473 14.77 23.64 -6.61
N SER A 474 14.74 23.01 -5.43
CA SER A 474 15.89 22.24 -4.95
C SER A 474 16.10 20.96 -5.77
N VAL A 475 15.03 20.38 -6.32
CA VAL A 475 15.10 19.15 -7.13
C VAL A 475 15.35 19.45 -8.62
N ILE A 476 14.71 20.45 -9.22
CA ILE A 476 14.79 20.68 -10.67
C ILE A 476 16.14 21.26 -11.13
N ASN A 477 16.89 21.92 -10.24
CA ASN A 477 18.21 22.47 -10.54
C ASN A 477 19.34 21.43 -10.47
N PHE A 478 18.98 20.15 -10.50
CA PHE A 478 19.93 19.05 -10.49
C PHE A 478 20.63 18.92 -11.85
N LYS A 479 21.94 19.19 -11.89
CA LYS A 479 22.77 19.01 -13.09
C LYS A 479 23.37 17.60 -13.09
N ILE A 480 23.04 16.82 -14.13
CA ILE A 480 23.57 15.46 -14.30
C ILE A 480 25.01 15.48 -14.81
N ASN A 481 25.37 16.46 -15.67
CA ASN A 481 26.74 16.62 -16.14
C ASN A 481 27.61 17.21 -15.02
N THR A 482 28.78 16.61 -14.82
CA THR A 482 29.78 17.02 -13.83
C THR A 482 31.04 17.52 -14.53
N ASP A 483 31.97 18.14 -13.81
CA ASP A 483 33.25 18.55 -14.39
C ASP A 483 34.07 17.36 -14.92
N GLU A 484 33.92 16.18 -14.30
CA GLU A 484 34.55 14.92 -14.76
C GLU A 484 33.86 14.33 -15.99
N PHE A 485 32.54 14.54 -16.15
CA PHE A 485 31.75 14.06 -17.27
C PHE A 485 30.83 15.17 -17.82
N PRO A 486 31.41 16.18 -18.52
CA PRO A 486 30.68 17.38 -18.91
C PRO A 486 29.62 17.13 -19.99
N ASP A 487 29.78 16.05 -20.77
CA ASP A 487 28.92 15.70 -21.89
C ASP A 487 28.07 14.44 -21.62
N LEU A 488 27.89 14.04 -20.35
CA LEU A 488 27.24 12.78 -19.99
C LEU A 488 25.84 12.63 -20.62
N THR A 489 25.00 13.67 -20.53
CA THR A 489 23.67 13.68 -21.13
C THR A 489 23.71 13.53 -22.65
N ASP A 490 24.65 14.19 -23.31
CA ASP A 490 24.79 14.16 -24.77
C ASP A 490 25.30 12.80 -25.26
N VAL A 491 26.21 12.18 -24.50
CA VAL A 491 26.71 10.82 -24.77
C VAL A 491 25.58 9.80 -24.62
N ILE A 492 24.76 9.90 -23.57
CA ILE A 492 23.58 9.02 -23.39
C ILE A 492 22.61 9.21 -24.57
N ALA A 493 22.26 10.46 -24.91
CA ALA A 493 21.37 10.75 -26.03
C ALA A 493 21.91 10.23 -27.38
N ARG A 494 23.22 10.37 -27.62
CA ARG A 494 23.89 9.82 -28.82
C ARG A 494 23.85 8.30 -28.84
N SER A 495 24.14 7.66 -27.71
CA SER A 495 24.12 6.20 -27.54
C SER A 495 22.73 5.60 -27.75
N ILE A 496 21.66 6.37 -27.45
CA ILE A 496 20.28 5.99 -27.73
C ILE A 496 19.95 6.14 -29.21
N LYS A 497 20.43 7.19 -29.89
CA LYS A 497 20.11 7.43 -31.31
C LYS A 497 20.86 6.51 -32.26
N ASN A 498 22.04 6.02 -31.87
CA ASN A 498 22.90 5.21 -32.72
C ASN A 498 22.63 3.70 -32.54
N PRO A 499 22.19 2.97 -33.57
CA PRO A 499 21.87 1.55 -33.48
C PRO A 499 23.02 0.63 -33.02
N LYS A 500 24.26 1.10 -33.16
CA LYS A 500 25.46 0.34 -32.80
C LYS A 500 25.86 0.51 -31.34
N ASP A 501 25.36 1.54 -30.67
CA ASP A 501 25.80 1.92 -29.33
C ASP A 501 24.97 1.21 -28.25
N TRP A 502 25.48 1.23 -27.02
CA TRP A 502 25.03 0.39 -25.92
C TRP A 502 23.58 0.66 -25.51
N CYS A 503 23.17 1.94 -25.38
CA CYS A 503 21.83 2.27 -24.91
C CYS A 503 20.74 1.82 -25.90
N TYR A 504 20.95 2.02 -27.22
CA TYR A 504 20.01 1.54 -28.23
C TYR A 504 19.84 0.02 -28.17
N LYS A 505 20.95 -0.73 -28.09
CA LYS A 505 20.92 -2.20 -28.00
C LYS A 505 20.15 -2.66 -26.77
N LYS A 506 20.40 -2.05 -25.61
CA LYS A 506 19.72 -2.39 -24.35
C LYS A 506 18.23 -2.04 -24.37
N LEU A 507 17.84 -0.92 -24.96
CA LEU A 507 16.42 -0.58 -25.14
C LEU A 507 15.72 -1.61 -26.05
N LYS A 508 16.37 -2.03 -27.14
CA LYS A 508 15.83 -3.03 -28.07
C LYS A 508 15.67 -4.39 -27.40
N GLU A 509 16.67 -4.85 -26.62
CA GLU A 509 16.59 -6.06 -25.80
C GLU A 509 15.42 -6.00 -24.80
N LYS A 510 15.23 -4.85 -24.14
CA LYS A 510 14.16 -4.67 -23.14
C LYS A 510 12.77 -4.54 -23.75
N ALA A 511 12.65 -4.06 -24.98
CA ALA A 511 11.35 -3.83 -25.62
C ALA A 511 10.50 -5.12 -25.67
N GLU A 512 11.13 -6.27 -25.84
CA GLU A 512 10.44 -7.57 -25.96
C GLU A 512 10.31 -8.31 -24.62
N ARG A 513 10.89 -7.77 -23.52
CA ARG A 513 10.99 -8.44 -22.22
C ARG A 513 9.64 -8.75 -21.58
N PHE A 514 8.61 -7.97 -21.87
CA PHE A 514 7.25 -8.13 -21.32
C PHE A 514 6.20 -8.48 -22.40
N GLY A 515 6.64 -9.07 -23.52
CA GLY A 515 5.77 -9.44 -24.63
C GLY A 515 5.89 -8.45 -25.80
N LYS A 516 4.75 -7.93 -26.30
CA LYS A 516 4.79 -7.00 -27.44
C LYS A 516 5.55 -5.72 -27.06
N PRO A 517 6.45 -5.22 -27.91
CA PRO A 517 7.12 -3.94 -27.72
C PRO A 517 6.14 -2.82 -27.37
N ASN A 518 6.30 -2.25 -26.16
CA ASN A 518 5.54 -1.09 -25.73
C ASN A 518 6.50 0.08 -25.49
N PRO A 519 6.61 1.02 -26.44
CA PRO A 519 7.46 2.20 -26.32
C PRO A 519 7.14 3.08 -25.11
N LYS A 520 5.90 3.04 -24.58
CA LYS A 520 5.49 3.81 -23.40
C LYS A 520 5.88 3.15 -22.06
N ALA A 521 6.33 1.89 -22.09
CA ALA A 521 6.72 1.13 -20.91
C ALA A 521 8.18 0.63 -20.97
N THR A 522 8.91 0.95 -22.04
CA THR A 522 10.31 0.57 -22.24
C THR A 522 11.21 1.74 -21.87
N TYR A 523 12.04 1.56 -20.85
CA TYR A 523 12.96 2.59 -20.37
C TYR A 523 14.28 1.97 -19.91
N LEU A 524 15.33 2.79 -19.89
CA LEU A 524 16.59 2.48 -19.21
C LEU A 524 16.60 3.16 -17.85
N ARG A 525 17.12 2.43 -16.87
CA ARG A 525 17.48 3.00 -15.58
C ARG A 525 19.00 3.00 -15.53
N LEU A 526 19.59 4.19 -15.63
CA LEU A 526 21.02 4.42 -15.56
C LEU A 526 21.36 4.88 -14.14
N THR A 527 22.36 4.26 -13.57
CA THR A 527 22.77 4.54 -12.20
C THR A 527 24.11 5.25 -12.23
N VAL A 528 24.21 6.40 -11.56
CA VAL A 528 25.40 7.27 -11.63
C VAL A 528 25.92 7.54 -10.22
N GLY A 529 27.21 7.26 -9.99
CA GLY A 529 27.92 7.54 -8.74
C GLY A 529 28.76 6.37 -8.21
N GLU A 530 29.52 6.64 -7.14
CA GLU A 530 30.33 5.62 -6.45
C GLU A 530 29.45 4.56 -5.77
N ARG A 531 29.85 3.29 -5.89
CA ARG A 531 29.22 2.17 -5.20
C ARG A 531 29.65 2.17 -3.73
N LYS A 532 28.84 2.79 -2.85
CA LYS A 532 29.10 2.89 -1.40
C LYS A 532 28.23 1.93 -0.58
N GLY A 533 28.37 0.61 -0.79
CA GLY A 533 27.77 -0.43 0.05
C GLY A 533 26.66 -1.28 -0.60
N ASP A 534 25.96 -2.04 0.25
CA ASP A 534 25.13 -3.21 -0.13
C ASP A 534 23.62 -2.94 -0.28
N ALA A 535 23.17 -1.69 -0.18
CA ALA A 535 21.78 -1.30 -0.45
C ALA A 535 21.58 -0.91 -1.94
N PRO A 536 20.40 -1.16 -2.56
CA PRO A 536 20.13 -0.86 -3.97
C PRO A 536 19.84 0.63 -4.23
N GLY A 537 20.46 1.51 -3.44
CA GLY A 537 20.38 2.96 -3.56
C GLY A 537 21.78 3.49 -3.84
N HIS A 538 22.21 3.41 -5.09
CA HIS A 538 23.26 4.30 -5.55
C HIS A 538 22.73 5.75 -5.49
N ASN A 539 23.62 6.72 -5.35
CA ASN A 539 23.24 8.10 -5.02
C ASN A 539 22.27 8.74 -6.02
N TYR A 540 22.35 8.40 -7.31
CA TYR A 540 21.47 8.99 -8.33
C TYR A 540 21.06 7.98 -9.40
N VAL A 541 19.79 8.06 -9.79
CA VAL A 541 19.17 7.22 -10.81
C VAL A 541 18.57 8.12 -11.88
N VAL A 542 18.93 7.87 -13.13
CA VAL A 542 18.39 8.56 -14.31
C VAL A 542 17.55 7.55 -15.09
N GLU A 543 16.26 7.86 -15.27
CA GLU A 543 15.37 7.06 -16.13
C GLU A 543 15.27 7.71 -17.51
N VAL A 544 15.54 6.93 -18.57
CA VAL A 544 15.63 7.38 -19.97
C VAL A 544 14.71 6.60 -20.87
#